data_AF-A0A932DJA4-F1
#
_entry.id   AF-A0A932DJA4-F1
#
_cell.length_a   1.000
_cell.length_b   1.000
_cell.length_c   1.000
_cell.angle_alpha   90.00
_cell.angle_beta   90.00
_cell.angle_gamma   90.00
#
_symmetry.space_group_name_H-M   'P 1'
#
loop_
_entity.id
_entity.type
_entity.pdbx_description
1 polymer ?
#
loop_
_entity_poly.entity_id
_entity_poly.type
_entity_poly.pdbx_seq_one_letter_code
_entity_poly.pdbx_strand_id
1 'polypeptide(L)' 'MGMASVTQVQIGTVLSLWRYPVKSMMGEELNATEVTQRGVLGDRVYALADPDTGKVVSAKNPRKWGRMF' A
#
# COMPACT_ATOMS: atom_id res chain seq x y z
N MET A 1 21.47 -31.61 19.17
CA MET A 1 21.83 -30.18 19.05
C MET A 1 20.55 -29.40 19.25
N GLY A 2 20.30 -28.96 20.49
CA GLY A 2 19.01 -28.35 20.88
C GLY A 2 18.92 -26.91 20.36
N MET A 3 17.84 -26.59 19.65
CA MET A 3 17.55 -25.23 19.24
C MET A 3 17.19 -24.42 20.49
N ALA A 4 17.95 -23.36 20.77
CA ALA A 4 17.67 -22.47 21.89
C ALA A 4 16.27 -21.85 21.73
N SER A 5 15.48 -21.86 22.81
CA SER A 5 14.19 -21.20 22.86
C SER A 5 14.39 -19.69 22.73
N VAL A 6 13.92 -19.11 21.63
CA VAL A 6 13.87 -17.65 21.47
C VAL A 6 12.74 -17.13 22.35
N THR A 7 13.06 -16.31 23.34
CA THR A 7 12.05 -15.57 24.11
C THR A 7 11.43 -14.50 23.21
N GLN A 8 10.12 -14.64 22.99
CA GLN A 8 9.37 -13.67 22.18
C GLN A 8 9.04 -12.45 23.04
N VAL A 9 9.69 -11.32 22.74
CA VAL A 9 9.44 -10.05 23.43
C VAL A 9 8.40 -9.25 22.64
N GLN A 10 7.33 -8.79 23.31
CA GLN A 10 6.37 -7.88 22.71
C GLN A 10 6.99 -6.48 22.59
N ILE A 11 7.00 -5.92 21.39
CA ILE A 11 7.58 -4.60 21.09
C ILE A 11 6.53 -3.51 20.82
N GLY A 12 5.24 -3.86 20.80
CA GLY A 12 4.16 -2.91 20.58
C GLY A 12 2.86 -3.57 20.10
N THR A 13 1.93 -2.71 19.65
CA THR A 13 0.63 -3.10 19.09
C THR A 13 0.37 -2.28 17.82
N VAL A 14 -0.24 -2.89 16.81
CA VAL A 14 -0.67 -2.19 15.59
C VAL A 14 -1.83 -1.25 15.94
N LEU A 15 -1.64 0.05 15.71
CA LEU A 15 -2.66 1.06 15.98
C LEU A 15 -3.72 1.13 14.87
N SER A 16 -3.31 1.12 13.61
CA SER A 16 -4.19 1.20 12.46
C SER A 16 -3.60 0.48 11.26
N LEU A 17 -4.46 0.03 10.35
CA LEU A 17 -4.09 -0.59 9.09
C LEU A 17 -4.68 0.23 7.96
N TRP A 18 -3.88 0.49 6.93
CA TRP A 18 -4.31 1.28 5.78
C TRP A 18 -3.99 0.53 4.49
N ARG A 19 -4.90 0.65 3.52
CA ARG A 19 -4.73 0.14 2.16
C ARG A 19 -4.91 1.28 1.16
N TYR A 20 -4.09 1.29 0.10
CA TYR A 20 -4.16 2.29 -0.97
C TYR A 20 -4.41 1.58 -2.30
N PRO A 21 -5.68 1.26 -2.65
CA PRO A 21 -5.98 0.41 -3.80
C PRO A 21 -5.49 0.97 -5.13
N VAL A 22 -5.50 2.30 -5.28
CA VAL A 22 -5.08 3.01 -6.49
C VAL A 22 -3.81 3.83 -6.21
N LYS A 23 -2.81 3.69 -7.08
CA LYS A 23 -1.57 4.45 -7.03
C LYS A 23 -1.85 5.96 -6.94
N SER A 24 -1.22 6.61 -5.96
CA SER A 24 -1.26 8.06 -5.75
C SER A 24 -2.64 8.63 -5.36
N MET A 25 -3.58 7.80 -4.92
CA MET A 25 -4.89 8.23 -4.42
C MET A 25 -5.03 8.01 -2.90
N MET A 26 -6.15 8.49 -2.35
CA MET A 26 -6.52 8.30 -0.95
C MET A 26 -6.69 6.82 -0.61
N GLY A 27 -6.21 6.45 0.57
CA GLY A 27 -6.38 5.10 1.11
C GLY A 27 -7.65 4.93 1.92
N GLU A 28 -7.86 3.72 2.40
CA GLU A 28 -8.92 3.33 3.33
C GLU A 28 -8.29 2.71 4.58
N GLU A 29 -8.90 2.95 5.74
CA GLU A 29 -8.54 2.27 6.98
C GLU A 29 -9.22 0.89 7.03
N LEU A 30 -8.50 -0.11 7.54
CA LEU A 30 -8.95 -1.50 7.62
C LEU A 30 -8.94 -1.99 9.07
N ASN A 31 -9.91 -2.84 9.42
CA ASN A 31 -9.92 -3.56 10.70
C ASN A 31 -9.03 -4.81 10.66
N ALA A 32 -8.89 -5.44 9.50
CA ALA A 32 -8.08 -6.63 9.28
C ALA A 32 -7.72 -6.77 7.79
N THR A 33 -6.63 -7.47 7.49
CA THR A 33 -6.23 -7.82 6.12
C THR A 33 -5.28 -9.00 6.11
N GLU A 34 -5.12 -9.63 4.95
CA GLU A 34 -4.11 -10.65 4.71
C GLU A 34 -2.80 -10.02 4.25
N VAL A 35 -1.69 -10.49 4.83
CA VAL A 35 -0.34 -10.19 4.34
C VAL A 35 0.07 -11.31 3.38
N THR A 36 0.21 -10.94 2.12
CA THR A 36 0.66 -11.84 1.05
C THR A 36 2.15 -11.66 0.79
N GLN A 37 2.74 -12.51 -0.05
CA GLN A 37 4.12 -12.31 -0.54
C GLN A 37 4.32 -10.98 -1.28
N ARG A 38 3.24 -10.34 -1.76
CA ARG A 38 3.26 -9.05 -2.45
C ARG A 38 2.89 -7.88 -1.54
N GLY A 39 2.71 -8.11 -0.25
CA GLY A 39 2.25 -7.12 0.74
C GLY A 39 0.78 -7.27 1.11
N VAL A 40 0.18 -6.19 1.61
CA VAL A 40 -1.23 -6.14 2.01
C VAL A 40 -2.13 -6.47 0.82
N LEU A 41 -3.06 -7.41 1.00
CA LEU A 41 -3.99 -7.81 -0.05
C LEU A 41 -4.80 -6.60 -0.56
N GLY A 42 -4.71 -6.37 -1.88
CA GLY A 42 -5.40 -5.27 -2.55
C GLY A 42 -4.65 -3.92 -2.50
N ASP A 43 -3.48 -3.82 -1.87
CA ASP A 43 -2.69 -2.58 -1.91
C ASP A 43 -2.12 -2.35 -3.32
N ARG A 44 -2.32 -1.13 -3.85
CA ARG A 44 -1.79 -0.63 -5.12
C ARG A 44 -2.00 -1.54 -6.33
N VAL A 45 -3.15 -2.21 -6.38
CA VAL A 45 -3.52 -3.08 -7.51
C VAL A 45 -3.97 -2.31 -8.75
N TYR A 46 -4.31 -1.03 -8.62
CA TYR A 46 -4.70 -0.16 -9.72
C TYR A 46 -3.78 1.05 -9.91
N ALA A 47 -3.77 1.57 -11.14
CA ALA A 47 -3.15 2.83 -11.50
C ALA A 47 -3.94 3.49 -12.63
N LEU A 48 -4.04 4.81 -12.61
CA LEU A 48 -4.60 5.55 -13.74
C LEU A 48 -3.56 5.63 -14.86
N ALA A 49 -4.01 5.46 -16.09
CA ALA A 49 -3.21 5.66 -17.30
C ALA A 49 -3.77 6.83 -18.10
N ASP A 50 -2.88 7.64 -18.63
CA ASP A 50 -3.20 8.69 -19.59
C ASP A 50 -3.68 8.03 -20.90
N PRO A 51 -4.92 8.28 -21.36
CA PRO A 51 -5.50 7.56 -22.50
C PRO A 51 -4.77 7.82 -23.82
N ASP A 52 -4.15 9.00 -23.97
CA ASP A 52 -3.47 9.38 -25.21
C ASP A 52 -2.08 8.76 -25.30
N THR A 53 -1.41 8.58 -24.15
CA THR A 53 0.00 8.14 -24.10
C THR A 53 0.21 6.75 -23.52
N GLY A 54 -0.82 6.15 -22.91
CA GLY A 54 -0.74 4.90 -22.15
C GLY A 54 0.14 4.97 -20.90
N LYS A 55 0.68 6.15 -20.56
CA LYS A 55 1.62 6.29 -19.44
C LYS A 55 0.86 6.31 -18.12
N VAL A 56 1.39 5.60 -17.13
CA VAL A 56 0.89 5.64 -15.75
C VAL A 56 1.02 7.05 -15.19
N VAL A 57 -0.10 7.56 -14.72
CA VAL A 57 -0.24 8.83 -14.03
C VAL A 57 0.49 8.80 -12.69
N SER A 58 1.04 9.94 -12.29
CA SER A 58 1.71 10.06 -11.00
C SER A 58 1.52 11.45 -10.40
N ALA A 59 1.15 11.50 -9.11
CA ALA A 59 1.11 12.74 -8.34
C ALA A 59 2.48 13.46 -8.26
N LYS A 60 3.58 12.76 -8.61
CA LYS A 60 4.93 13.33 -8.63
C LYS A 60 5.18 14.31 -9.79
N ASN A 61 4.25 14.48 -10.73
CA ASN A 61 4.35 15.49 -11.78
C ASN A 61 3.08 16.36 -11.80
N PRO A 62 2.95 17.26 -10.80
CA PRO A 62 1.75 18.07 -10.60
C PRO A 62 1.49 19.06 -11.75
N ARG A 63 2.52 19.42 -12.54
CA ARG A 63 2.31 20.26 -13.74
C ARG A 63 1.45 19.56 -14.79
N LYS A 64 1.60 18.25 -14.96
CA LYS A 64 0.82 17.47 -15.94
C LYS A 64 -0.50 16.94 -15.35
N TRP A 65 -0.54 16.71 -14.04
CA TRP A 65 -1.60 15.91 -13.40
C TRP A 65 -2.17 16.52 -12.11
N GLY A 66 -1.94 17.81 -11.86
CA GLY A 66 -2.29 18.48 -10.59
C GLY A 66 -3.78 18.64 -10.29
N ARG A 67 -4.67 18.29 -11.24
CA ARG A 67 -6.14 18.34 -11.06
C ARG A 67 -6.78 16.95 -11.01
N MET A 68 -6.00 15.90 -10.73
CA MET A 68 -6.49 14.52 -10.76
C MET A 68 -7.24 14.08 -9.50
N PHE A 69 -7.32 14.94 -8.48
CA PHE A 69 -7.97 14.68 -7.20
C PHE A 69 -8.63 15.97 -6.72
#